data_AF-A0A4Q2XKZ7-F1
#
_entry.id   AF-A0A4Q2XKZ7-F1
#
_cell.length_a   1.000
_cell.length_b   1.000
_cell.length_c   1.000
_cell.angle_alpha   90.00
_cell.angle_beta   90.00
_cell.angle_gamma   90.00
#
_symmetry.space_group_name_H-M   'P 1'
#
loop_
_entity.id
_entity.type
_entity.pdbx_description
1 polymer ?
#
loop_
_entity_poly.entity_id
_entity_poly.type
_entity_poly.pdbx_seq_one_letter_code
_entity_poly.pdbx_strand_id
1 'polypeptide(L)'
;MDQLLGEDHPFLADVGKDLLALCNHGDAGDIIISGWRPGDPISFPPENGAHGGPGSQETHGFLLLPEHFEHEPVMNPKEGPIRGGNIHELGINFLEGRRPVAKPSRPVRNGKTTLRVMTYNIHSCVGIDGKLRPERIARVINRFHPDIIAVQEVDSHRLRSGEHDQAELIAAHLEFRHVFHSMLEEEKEKYGIAVFSPLPFEPVRSGLLTKAEPSRLREARGAIWVKLGAEAAGREVHFINTHFGLGKDERNRQAAALLGEEWLGSIPEDEPVILCGD
;
A
#
# COMPACT_ATOMS: atom_id res chain seq x y z
N MET A 1 28.79 -23.86 -19.62
CA MET A 1 27.63 -22.95 -19.49
C MET A 1 27.10 -22.56 -20.85
N ASP A 2 27.97 -22.31 -21.82
CA ASP A 2 27.61 -21.88 -23.19
C ASP A 2 26.68 -22.86 -23.91
N GLN A 3 26.95 -24.17 -23.80
CA GLN A 3 26.05 -25.22 -24.33
C GLN A 3 24.68 -25.26 -23.64
N LEU A 4 24.60 -24.78 -22.40
CA LEU A 4 23.38 -24.78 -21.60
C LEU A 4 22.58 -23.50 -21.76
N LEU A 5 23.22 -22.33 -21.87
CA LEU A 5 22.58 -21.02 -21.86
C LEU A 5 22.48 -20.39 -23.27
N GLY A 6 23.26 -20.92 -24.22
CA GLY A 6 23.49 -20.32 -25.54
C GLY A 6 24.68 -19.37 -25.53
N GLU A 7 25.51 -19.43 -26.57
CA GLU A 7 26.71 -18.59 -26.72
C GLU A 7 26.37 -17.10 -26.81
N ASP A 8 25.19 -16.76 -27.34
CA ASP A 8 24.72 -15.39 -27.52
C ASP A 8 24.00 -14.81 -26.29
N HIS A 9 24.03 -15.51 -25.14
CA HIS A 9 23.35 -15.04 -23.94
C HIS A 9 24.03 -13.77 -23.39
N PRO A 10 23.34 -12.61 -23.28
CA PRO A 10 23.98 -11.33 -22.96
C PRO A 10 24.58 -11.28 -21.54
N PHE A 11 24.09 -12.14 -20.64
CA PHE A 11 24.58 -12.27 -19.26
C PHE A 11 25.24 -13.64 -18.97
N LEU A 12 25.81 -14.30 -19.99
CA LEU A 12 26.29 -15.68 -19.92
C LEU A 12 27.20 -15.97 -18.71
N ALA A 13 28.15 -15.08 -18.44
CA ALA A 13 29.09 -15.23 -17.33
C ALA A 13 28.41 -15.11 -15.95
N ASP A 14 27.51 -14.13 -15.80
CA ASP A 14 26.80 -13.86 -14.56
C ASP A 14 25.78 -14.95 -14.22
N VAL A 15 24.95 -15.34 -15.19
CA VAL A 15 23.96 -16.42 -15.03
C VAL A 15 24.66 -17.75 -14.79
N GLY A 16 25.77 -18.01 -15.47
CA GLY A 16 26.59 -19.21 -15.23
C GLY A 16 27.12 -19.26 -13.80
N LYS A 17 27.60 -18.14 -13.27
CA LYS A 17 28.06 -18.04 -11.87
C LYS A 17 26.91 -18.24 -10.88
N ASP A 18 25.74 -17.67 -11.14
CA ASP A 18 24.57 -17.80 -10.27
C ASP A 18 24.02 -19.23 -10.24
N LEU A 19 23.95 -19.89 -11.40
CA LEU A 19 23.55 -21.30 -11.47
C LEU A 19 24.53 -22.19 -10.72
N LEU A 20 25.84 -21.97 -10.88
CA LEU A 20 26.85 -22.70 -10.11
C LEU A 20 26.71 -22.45 -8.60
N ALA A 21 26.46 -21.21 -8.19
CA ALA A 21 26.25 -20.89 -6.78
C ALA A 21 25.01 -21.60 -6.22
N LEU A 22 23.90 -21.61 -6.99
CA LEU A 22 22.68 -22.31 -6.63
C LEU A 22 22.89 -23.82 -6.51
N CYS A 23 23.56 -24.45 -7.50
CA CYS A 23 23.89 -25.88 -7.46
C CYS A 23 24.74 -26.28 -6.24
N ASN A 24 25.56 -25.36 -5.73
CA ASN A 24 26.44 -25.60 -4.60
C ASN A 24 25.85 -25.14 -3.25
N HIS A 25 24.62 -24.60 -3.25
CA HIS A 25 23.96 -24.15 -2.02
C HIS A 25 23.39 -25.35 -1.26
N GLY A 26 23.72 -25.51 0.02
CA GLY A 26 23.34 -26.69 0.82
C GLY A 26 21.83 -26.90 0.98
N ASP A 27 21.04 -25.82 0.85
CA ASP A 27 19.57 -25.86 0.90
C ASP A 27 18.92 -25.79 -0.50
N ALA A 28 19.69 -25.84 -1.59
CA ALA A 28 19.09 -25.93 -2.91
C ALA A 28 18.53 -27.34 -3.13
N GLY A 29 17.28 -27.42 -3.56
CA GLY A 29 16.70 -28.66 -4.08
C GLY A 29 17.24 -29.01 -5.47
N ASP A 30 16.55 -29.91 -6.18
CA ASP A 30 16.92 -30.27 -7.54
C ASP A 30 16.60 -29.13 -8.53
N ILE A 31 17.56 -28.77 -9.36
CA ILE A 31 17.34 -27.84 -10.48
C ILE A 31 16.89 -28.64 -11.70
N ILE A 32 15.69 -28.36 -12.18
CA ILE A 32 15.12 -28.99 -13.36
C ILE A 32 15.02 -27.95 -14.47
N ILE A 33 15.66 -28.22 -15.60
CA ILE A 33 15.54 -27.43 -16.83
C ILE A 33 14.69 -28.24 -17.80
N SER A 34 13.55 -27.69 -18.20
CA SER A 34 12.57 -28.37 -19.06
C SER A 34 12.14 -27.47 -20.22
N GLY A 35 11.98 -28.05 -21.40
CA GLY A 35 11.57 -27.30 -22.60
C GLY A 35 12.61 -26.31 -23.13
N TRP A 36 13.84 -26.33 -22.63
CA TRP A 36 14.88 -25.38 -23.05
C TRP A 36 15.79 -25.94 -24.14
N ARG A 37 16.02 -25.12 -25.18
CA ARG A 37 17.07 -25.28 -26.18
C ARG A 37 17.67 -23.90 -26.45
N PRO A 38 19.01 -23.77 -26.56
CA PRO A 38 19.63 -22.51 -26.96
C PRO A 38 19.00 -21.96 -28.25
N GLY A 39 18.40 -20.77 -28.16
CA GLY A 39 17.75 -20.06 -29.27
C GLY A 39 16.23 -20.25 -29.38
N ASP A 40 15.74 -21.48 -29.20
CA ASP A 40 14.32 -21.83 -29.42
C ASP A 40 13.69 -22.45 -28.16
N PRO A 41 13.17 -21.65 -27.21
CA PRO A 41 12.45 -22.19 -26.06
C PRO A 41 11.16 -22.89 -26.51
N ILE A 42 10.94 -24.10 -26.00
CA ILE A 42 9.72 -24.88 -26.23
C ILE A 42 8.81 -24.70 -25.01
N SER A 43 7.68 -24.01 -25.21
CA SER A 43 6.66 -23.89 -24.18
C SER A 43 5.59 -24.97 -24.35
N PHE A 44 5.06 -25.47 -23.23
CA PHE A 44 3.94 -26.40 -23.22
C PHE A 44 2.61 -25.61 -23.32
N PRO A 45 1.71 -25.92 -24.29
CA PRO A 45 0.42 -25.26 -24.42
C PRO A 45 -0.45 -25.22 -23.14
N PRO A 46 -0.43 -26.23 -22.25
CA PRO A 46 -1.16 -26.20 -20.98
C PRO A 46 -0.61 -25.24 -19.91
N GLU A 47 0.62 -24.74 -20.06
CA GLU A 47 1.30 -23.93 -19.05
C GLU A 47 1.21 -22.42 -19.33
N ASN A 48 0.26 -21.98 -20.17
CA ASN A 48 0.02 -20.57 -20.49
C ASN A 48 1.28 -19.80 -20.93
N GLY A 49 2.17 -20.43 -21.70
CA GLY A 49 3.38 -19.78 -22.20
C GLY A 49 4.56 -19.80 -21.23
N ALA A 50 4.50 -20.52 -20.11
CA ALA A 50 5.67 -20.75 -19.28
C ALA A 50 6.74 -21.51 -20.08
N HIS A 51 7.96 -21.00 -20.03
CA HIS A 51 9.16 -21.67 -20.51
C HIS A 51 10.14 -21.73 -19.34
N GLY A 52 10.51 -22.96 -18.92
CA GLY A 52 11.30 -23.24 -17.74
C GLY A 52 12.80 -23.31 -18.02
N GLY A 53 13.32 -22.31 -18.73
CA GLY A 53 14.69 -22.27 -19.24
C GLY A 53 15.51 -21.08 -18.72
N PRO A 54 16.84 -21.18 -18.71
CA PRO A 54 17.73 -20.10 -18.30
C PRO A 54 18.07 -19.15 -19.47
N GLY A 55 17.11 -18.94 -20.38
CA GLY A 55 17.32 -18.18 -21.60
C GLY A 55 17.36 -16.67 -21.40
N SER A 56 17.63 -15.95 -22.49
CA SER A 56 17.67 -14.48 -22.46
C SER A 56 16.30 -13.86 -22.18
N GLN A 57 15.19 -14.51 -22.55
CA GLN A 57 13.84 -13.98 -22.26
C GLN A 57 13.49 -14.09 -20.77
N GLU A 58 14.09 -15.04 -20.07
CA GLU A 58 13.87 -15.35 -18.65
C GLU A 58 14.82 -14.60 -17.73
N THR A 59 15.92 -14.07 -18.27
CA THR A 59 16.93 -13.31 -17.52
C THR A 59 16.77 -11.79 -17.67
N HIS A 60 15.83 -11.34 -18.50
CA HIS A 60 15.44 -9.93 -18.59
C HIS A 60 14.14 -9.67 -17.84
N GLY A 61 14.08 -8.50 -17.22
CA GLY A 61 12.87 -8.01 -16.57
C GLY A 61 12.89 -6.49 -16.51
N PHE A 62 11.79 -5.94 -16.04
CA PHE A 62 11.70 -4.54 -15.65
C PHE A 62 11.30 -4.48 -14.18
N LEU A 63 11.69 -3.40 -13.53
CA LEU A 63 11.37 -3.16 -12.13
C LEU A 63 10.56 -1.87 -12.02
N LEU A 64 9.40 -1.95 -11.39
CA LEU A 64 8.64 -0.78 -11.01
C LEU A 64 9.01 -0.40 -9.59
N LEU A 65 9.87 0.60 -9.46
CA LEU A 65 10.29 1.14 -8.19
C LEU A 65 9.67 2.52 -7.95
N PRO A 66 9.31 2.84 -6.70
CA PRO A 66 8.95 4.20 -6.38
C PRO A 66 10.13 5.19 -6.57
N GLU A 67 9.83 6.40 -7.05
CA GLU A 67 10.77 7.47 -7.45
C GLU A 67 12.02 7.63 -6.57
N HIS A 68 11.88 7.65 -5.24
CA HIS A 68 13.01 7.81 -4.32
C HIS A 68 14.14 6.76 -4.42
N PHE A 69 13.92 5.63 -5.10
CA PHE A 69 14.99 4.64 -5.34
C PHE A 69 15.86 5.01 -6.54
N GLU A 70 15.46 5.98 -7.37
CA GLU A 70 16.18 6.39 -8.59
C GLU A 70 17.65 6.78 -8.32
N HIS A 71 17.94 7.29 -7.13
CA HIS A 71 19.29 7.74 -6.74
C HIS A 71 20.09 6.70 -5.96
N GLU A 72 19.54 5.51 -5.73
CA GLU A 72 20.28 4.44 -5.06
C GLU A 72 21.42 3.97 -5.96
N PRO A 73 22.63 3.71 -5.43
CA PRO A 73 23.78 3.30 -6.24
C PRO A 73 23.48 2.13 -7.18
N VAL A 74 22.69 1.15 -6.72
CA VAL A 74 22.23 0.00 -7.51
C VAL A 74 21.48 0.38 -8.80
N MET A 75 20.83 1.54 -8.84
CA MET A 75 20.10 2.00 -10.03
C MET A 75 21.01 2.68 -11.07
N ASN A 76 22.29 2.89 -10.76
CA ASN A 76 23.24 3.51 -11.68
C ASN A 76 23.59 2.56 -12.84
N PRO A 77 23.21 2.87 -14.09
CA PRO A 77 23.45 1.98 -15.23
C PRO A 77 24.94 1.74 -15.51
N LYS A 78 25.83 2.60 -14.99
CA LYS A 78 27.29 2.44 -15.12
C LYS A 78 27.85 1.35 -14.22
N GLU A 79 27.12 0.91 -13.20
CA GLU A 79 27.53 -0.16 -12.28
C GLU A 79 27.20 -1.56 -12.80
N GLY A 80 26.46 -1.65 -13.92
CA GLY A 80 26.08 -2.90 -14.57
C GLY A 80 24.58 -3.18 -14.50
N PRO A 81 24.13 -4.37 -14.95
CA PRO A 81 22.73 -4.75 -14.87
C PRO A 81 22.29 -4.93 -13.40
N ILE A 82 21.05 -4.54 -13.10
CA ILE A 82 20.46 -4.75 -11.78
C ILE A 82 20.19 -6.25 -11.60
N ARG A 83 20.77 -6.85 -10.55
CA ARG A 83 20.58 -8.28 -10.24
C ARG A 83 19.62 -8.46 -9.07
N GLY A 84 19.04 -9.66 -8.96
CA GLY A 84 18.13 -10.02 -7.86
C GLY A 84 18.73 -9.79 -6.47
N GLY A 85 20.02 -10.09 -6.29
CA GLY A 85 20.74 -9.82 -5.04
C GLY A 85 20.79 -8.33 -4.68
N ASN A 86 20.96 -7.45 -5.67
CA ASN A 86 20.97 -6.01 -5.42
C ASN A 86 19.59 -5.48 -5.03
N ILE A 87 18.52 -6.03 -5.63
CA ILE A 87 17.13 -5.69 -5.26
C ILE A 87 16.83 -6.18 -3.85
N HIS A 88 17.29 -7.39 -3.49
CA HIS A 88 17.16 -7.91 -2.14
C HIS A 88 17.87 -7.02 -1.12
N GLU A 89 19.15 -6.68 -1.35
CA GLU A 89 19.90 -5.76 -0.50
C GLU A 89 19.24 -4.38 -0.42
N LEU A 90 18.75 -3.83 -1.53
CA LEU A 90 17.99 -2.59 -1.55
C LEU A 90 16.75 -2.67 -0.67
N GLY A 91 15.99 -3.76 -0.78
CA GLY A 91 14.81 -4.04 0.05
C GLY A 91 15.16 -4.16 1.53
N ILE A 92 16.21 -4.93 1.87
CA ILE A 92 16.69 -5.08 3.24
C ILE A 92 17.14 -3.74 3.80
N ASN A 93 17.98 -2.98 3.08
CA ASN A 93 18.42 -1.65 3.50
C ASN A 93 17.26 -0.67 3.65
N PHE A 94 16.25 -0.75 2.78
CA PHE A 94 15.03 0.03 2.92
C PHE A 94 14.24 -0.33 4.19
N LEU A 95 14.17 -1.63 4.52
CA LEU A 95 13.42 -2.14 5.68
C LEU A 95 14.17 -1.95 7.01
N GLU A 96 15.46 -2.26 7.02
CA GLU A 96 16.41 -2.17 8.15
C GLU A 96 16.93 -0.77 8.38
N GLY A 97 16.91 0.06 7.33
CA GLY A 97 17.01 1.50 7.41
C GLY A 97 15.92 2.01 8.34
N ARG A 98 16.25 2.03 9.63
CA ARG A 98 15.62 2.83 10.68
C ARG A 98 15.83 4.29 10.29
N ARG A 99 15.29 4.73 9.16
CA ARG A 99 14.99 6.13 9.00
C ARG A 99 13.95 6.38 10.08
N PRO A 100 14.26 7.14 11.16
CA PRO A 100 13.21 7.66 12.02
C PRO A 100 12.16 8.25 11.09
N VAL A 101 10.87 8.21 11.48
CA VAL A 101 9.84 8.92 10.74
C VAL A 101 10.38 10.34 10.56
N ALA A 102 10.83 10.64 9.34
CA ALA A 102 11.49 11.90 9.08
C ALA A 102 10.46 12.95 9.46
N LYS A 103 10.85 13.95 10.26
CA LYS A 103 9.92 15.04 10.57
C LYS A 103 9.30 15.50 9.25
N PRO A 104 7.98 15.68 9.18
CA PRO A 104 7.32 15.97 7.91
C PRO A 104 7.97 17.17 7.22
N SER A 105 8.80 16.92 6.20
CA SER A 105 9.40 17.98 5.41
C SER A 105 8.39 18.31 4.31
N ARG A 106 7.48 19.25 4.58
CA ARG A 106 6.51 19.66 3.58
C ARG A 106 7.14 20.61 2.57
N PRO A 107 6.95 20.38 1.26
CA PRO A 107 7.25 21.40 0.28
C PRO A 107 6.36 22.63 0.57
N VAL A 108 6.95 23.82 0.51
CA VAL A 108 6.21 25.09 0.63
C VAL A 108 5.17 25.13 -0.48
N ARG A 109 3.90 25.31 -0.11
CA ARG A 109 2.80 25.46 -1.07
C ARG A 109 2.91 26.84 -1.73
N ASN A 110 3.61 26.91 -2.85
CA ASN A 110 3.73 28.11 -3.69
C ASN A 110 2.43 28.40 -4.45
N GLY A 111 1.31 28.63 -3.74
CA GLY A 111 0.02 28.97 -4.34
C GLY A 111 -0.61 27.87 -5.22
N LYS A 112 -0.15 26.62 -5.10
CA LYS A 112 -0.72 25.49 -5.86
C LYS A 112 -2.10 25.10 -5.30
N THR A 113 -3.07 24.94 -6.19
CA THR A 113 -4.45 24.47 -5.94
C THR A 113 -4.59 22.94 -5.96
N THR A 114 -3.49 22.20 -6.10
CA THR A 114 -3.51 20.74 -6.17
C THR A 114 -3.58 20.13 -4.77
N LEU A 115 -4.62 19.34 -4.52
CA LEU A 115 -4.77 18.55 -3.30
C LEU A 115 -4.27 17.12 -3.53
N ARG A 116 -3.34 16.64 -2.70
CA ARG A 116 -2.87 15.25 -2.74
C ARG A 116 -3.65 14.41 -1.74
N VAL A 117 -4.37 13.42 -2.24
CA VAL A 117 -5.19 12.51 -1.44
C VAL A 117 -4.55 11.13 -1.40
N MET A 118 -4.62 10.47 -0.24
CA MET A 118 -4.24 9.08 -0.06
C MET A 118 -5.42 8.29 0.53
N THR A 119 -5.64 7.07 0.04
CA THR A 119 -6.44 6.07 0.76
C THR A 119 -5.54 4.89 1.09
N TYR A 120 -5.66 4.35 2.31
CA TYR A 120 -4.79 3.27 2.77
C TYR A 120 -5.50 2.38 3.79
N ASN A 121 -5.84 1.16 3.36
CA ASN A 121 -6.16 0.08 4.27
C ASN A 121 -4.85 -0.43 4.90
N ILE A 122 -4.70 -0.23 6.21
CA ILE A 122 -3.43 -0.47 6.93
C ILE A 122 -3.37 -1.84 7.59
N HIS A 123 -4.43 -2.66 7.46
CA HIS A 123 -4.51 -4.00 8.03
C HIS A 123 -4.07 -4.03 9.51
N SER A 124 -4.63 -3.10 10.30
CA SER A 124 -4.32 -2.92 11.71
C SER A 124 -2.82 -2.77 12.00
N CYS A 125 -2.09 -2.09 11.13
CA CYS A 125 -0.63 -1.89 11.19
C CYS A 125 0.20 -3.18 11.09
N VAL A 126 -0.39 -4.31 10.69
CA VAL A 126 0.29 -5.59 10.49
C VAL A 126 0.68 -5.72 9.02
N GLY A 127 1.98 -5.64 8.72
CA GLY A 127 2.43 -5.86 7.34
C GLY A 127 2.65 -7.32 7.00
N ILE A 128 3.13 -7.54 5.77
CA ILE A 128 3.40 -8.88 5.21
C ILE A 128 4.45 -9.68 5.97
N ASP A 129 5.23 -9.03 6.83
CA ASP A 129 6.19 -9.66 7.75
C ASP A 129 5.54 -10.13 9.06
N GLY A 130 4.22 -9.98 9.20
CA GLY A 130 3.45 -10.31 10.41
C GLY A 130 3.70 -9.38 11.59
N LYS A 131 4.52 -8.32 11.43
CA LYS A 131 4.90 -7.43 12.53
C LYS A 131 3.99 -6.21 12.58
N LEU A 132 3.37 -6.01 13.74
CA LEU A 132 2.59 -4.84 14.12
C LEU A 132 3.50 -3.62 14.33
N ARG A 133 3.43 -2.62 13.43
CA ARG A 133 4.28 -1.43 13.47
C ARG A 133 3.56 -0.16 12.98
N PRO A 134 2.85 0.59 13.85
CA PRO A 134 2.21 1.86 13.49
C PRO A 134 3.17 2.90 12.89
N GLU A 135 4.41 2.93 13.36
CA GLU A 135 5.47 3.80 12.84
C GLU A 135 5.81 3.50 11.37
N ARG A 136 5.63 2.24 10.93
CA ARG A 136 5.79 1.84 9.52
C ARG A 136 4.74 2.52 8.66
N ILE A 137 3.49 2.55 9.13
CA ILE A 137 2.38 3.20 8.43
C ILE A 137 2.63 4.69 8.31
N ALA A 138 3.01 5.36 9.41
CA ALA A 138 3.36 6.78 9.39
C ALA A 138 4.52 7.08 8.42
N ARG A 139 5.54 6.22 8.36
CA ARG A 139 6.65 6.35 7.41
C ARG A 139 6.19 6.25 5.95
N VAL A 140 5.30 5.32 5.63
CA VAL A 140 4.72 5.18 4.28
C VAL A 140 3.90 6.42 3.93
N ILE A 141 3.01 6.86 4.82
CA ILE A 141 2.18 8.06 4.61
C ILE A 141 3.05 9.29 4.36
N ASN A 142 4.02 9.56 5.25
CA ASN A 142 4.86 10.75 5.18
C ASN A 142 5.64 10.83 3.86
N ARG A 143 6.04 9.68 3.31
CA ARG A 143 6.80 9.58 2.07
C ARG A 143 6.05 10.08 0.84
N PHE A 144 4.73 10.00 0.83
CA PHE A 144 3.92 10.51 -0.28
C PHE A 144 3.47 11.95 -0.06
N HIS A 145 3.75 12.54 1.10
CA HIS A 145 3.35 13.90 1.49
C HIS A 145 1.86 14.20 1.17
N PRO A 146 0.90 13.34 1.56
CA PRO A 146 -0.51 13.62 1.31
C PRO A 146 -0.99 14.78 2.18
N ASP A 147 -1.99 15.48 1.65
CA ASP A 147 -2.67 16.59 2.31
C ASP A 147 -3.88 16.13 3.11
N ILE A 148 -4.44 14.97 2.78
CA ILE A 148 -5.48 14.29 3.54
C ILE A 148 -5.43 12.79 3.23
N ILE A 149 -5.67 11.96 4.25
CA ILE A 149 -5.61 10.50 4.15
C ILE A 149 -6.90 9.90 4.70
N ALA A 150 -7.51 8.99 3.92
CA ALA A 150 -8.52 8.04 4.37
C ALA A 150 -7.83 6.73 4.77
N VAL A 151 -7.96 6.31 6.03
CA VAL A 151 -7.35 5.07 6.54
C VAL A 151 -8.42 4.10 7.00
N GLN A 152 -8.27 2.83 6.61
CA GLN A 152 -9.17 1.73 6.98
C GLN A 152 -8.45 0.66 7.81
N GLU A 153 -9.25 -0.13 8.52
CA GLU A 153 -8.80 -1.22 9.41
C GLU A 153 -7.94 -0.78 10.59
N VAL A 154 -8.33 0.31 11.24
CA VAL A 154 -7.62 0.90 12.39
C VAL A 154 -8.12 0.29 13.68
N ASP A 155 -7.21 -0.33 14.45
CA ASP A 155 -7.50 -0.80 15.81
C ASP A 155 -7.27 0.31 16.84
N SER A 156 -8.06 0.31 17.91
CA SER A 156 -7.79 1.07 19.13
C SER A 156 -8.09 0.20 20.34
N HIS A 157 -7.09 0.04 21.22
CA HIS A 157 -7.14 -0.73 22.46
C HIS A 157 -7.49 -2.23 22.31
N ARG A 158 -7.26 -2.82 21.13
CA ARG A 158 -7.46 -4.26 20.94
C ARG A 158 -6.29 -5.08 21.44
N LEU A 159 -6.56 -6.21 22.10
CA LEU A 159 -5.55 -7.16 22.57
C LEU A 159 -4.64 -7.64 21.43
N ARG A 160 -5.21 -7.95 20.26
CA ARG A 160 -4.45 -8.38 19.06
C ARG A 160 -3.43 -7.33 18.57
N SER A 161 -3.65 -6.06 18.95
CA SER A 161 -2.85 -4.91 18.56
C SER A 161 -1.97 -4.38 19.71
N GLY A 162 -1.77 -5.17 20.77
CA GLY A 162 -1.03 -4.72 21.95
C GLY A 162 -1.69 -3.55 22.68
N GLU A 163 -3.03 -3.44 22.58
CA GLU A 163 -3.84 -2.39 23.19
C GLU A 163 -3.50 -0.95 22.75
N HIS A 164 -2.77 -0.81 21.64
CA HIS A 164 -2.42 0.48 21.07
C HIS A 164 -3.65 1.24 20.57
N ASP A 165 -3.67 2.56 20.76
CA ASP A 165 -4.49 3.44 19.92
C ASP A 165 -3.71 3.76 18.64
N GLN A 166 -4.01 3.04 17.57
CA GLN A 166 -3.23 3.18 16.33
C GLN A 166 -3.45 4.55 15.67
N ALA A 167 -4.65 5.12 15.79
CA ALA A 167 -4.92 6.43 15.23
C ALA A 167 -4.07 7.50 15.92
N GLU A 168 -4.04 7.50 17.25
CA GLU A 168 -3.22 8.43 18.03
C GLU A 168 -1.72 8.25 17.74
N LEU A 169 -1.21 7.01 17.70
CA LEU A 169 0.19 6.75 17.42
C LEU A 169 0.61 7.22 16.01
N ILE A 170 -0.21 6.95 15.00
CA ILE A 170 0.05 7.40 13.62
C ILE A 170 0.01 8.93 13.56
N ALA A 171 -0.99 9.56 14.16
CA ALA A 171 -1.12 11.01 14.20
C ALA A 171 0.08 11.67 14.90
N ALA A 172 0.53 11.12 16.02
CA ALA A 172 1.70 11.61 16.76
C ALA A 172 2.99 11.51 15.92
N HIS A 173 3.20 10.40 15.20
CA HIS A 173 4.35 10.25 14.31
C HIS A 173 4.32 11.21 13.12
N LEU A 174 3.14 11.51 12.60
CA LEU A 174 2.94 12.39 11.46
C LEU A 174 2.86 13.87 11.83
N GLU A 175 2.59 14.20 13.10
CA GLU A 175 2.15 15.52 13.56
C GLU A 175 0.88 15.98 12.81
N PHE A 176 -0.06 15.06 12.58
CA PHE A 176 -1.32 15.33 11.86
C PHE A 176 -2.48 15.46 12.85
N ARG A 177 -3.48 16.24 12.46
CA ARG A 177 -4.81 16.17 13.06
C ARG A 177 -5.48 14.89 12.57
N HIS A 178 -6.33 14.31 13.40
CA HIS A 178 -7.05 13.11 13.01
C HIS A 178 -8.47 13.06 13.61
N VAL A 179 -9.32 12.25 12.99
CA VAL A 179 -10.62 11.83 13.53
C VAL A 179 -10.76 10.34 13.31
N PHE A 180 -11.27 9.62 14.31
CA PHE A 180 -11.52 8.19 14.27
C PHE A 180 -13.01 7.91 14.45
N HIS A 181 -13.52 6.93 13.71
CA HIS A 181 -14.88 6.42 13.87
C HIS A 181 -14.84 4.90 14.07
N SER A 182 -15.37 4.47 15.21
CA SER A 182 -15.48 3.06 15.54
C SER A 182 -16.69 2.43 14.85
N MET A 183 -16.45 1.33 14.12
CA MET A 183 -17.50 0.48 13.55
C MET A 183 -17.77 -0.74 14.43
N LEU A 184 -16.84 -1.10 15.30
CA LEU A 184 -17.01 -2.12 16.33
C LEU A 184 -16.47 -1.58 17.65
N GLU A 185 -17.28 -1.61 18.70
CA GLU A 185 -16.89 -1.25 20.06
C GLU A 185 -17.31 -2.37 21.02
N GLU A 186 -16.33 -3.05 21.62
CA GLU A 186 -16.49 -4.14 22.58
C GLU A 186 -15.69 -3.81 23.84
N GLU A 187 -16.39 -3.45 24.92
CA GLU A 187 -15.78 -2.90 26.14
C GLU A 187 -14.88 -1.69 25.84
N LYS A 188 -13.56 -1.89 25.83
CA LYS A 188 -12.55 -0.89 25.50
C LYS A 188 -12.01 -1.04 24.08
N GLU A 189 -12.19 -2.21 23.47
CA GLU A 189 -11.69 -2.52 22.15
C GLU A 189 -12.51 -1.82 21.06
N LYS A 190 -11.81 -1.16 20.15
CA LYS A 190 -12.39 -0.43 19.02
C LYS A 190 -11.74 -0.84 17.72
N TYR A 191 -12.53 -0.87 16.66
CA TYR A 191 -12.07 -1.09 15.30
C TYR A 191 -12.85 -0.21 14.34
N GLY A 192 -12.15 0.43 13.41
CA GLY A 192 -12.76 1.50 12.65
C GLY A 192 -11.96 2.02 11.47
N ILE A 193 -12.37 3.20 11.04
CA ILE A 193 -11.72 4.00 10.02
C ILE A 193 -11.24 5.32 10.63
N ALA A 194 -10.26 5.95 10.02
CA ALA A 194 -9.74 7.25 10.45
C ALA A 194 -9.46 8.18 9.28
N VAL A 195 -9.52 9.49 9.53
CA VAL A 195 -9.05 10.51 8.60
C VAL A 195 -7.91 11.25 9.26
N PHE A 196 -6.82 11.45 8.52
CA PHE A 196 -5.66 12.21 8.96
C PHE A 196 -5.42 13.36 7.99
N SER A 197 -5.09 14.53 8.53
CA SER A 197 -4.65 15.64 7.71
C SER A 197 -3.79 16.58 8.54
N PRO A 198 -2.76 17.17 7.94
CA PRO A 198 -2.04 18.23 8.61
C PRO A 198 -2.67 19.60 8.44
N LEU A 199 -3.61 19.72 7.52
CA LEU A 199 -4.39 20.91 7.30
C LEU A 199 -5.55 20.91 8.30
N PRO A 200 -6.03 22.09 8.73
CA PRO A 200 -7.26 22.17 9.49
C PRO A 200 -8.43 21.56 8.71
N PHE A 201 -9.24 20.77 9.41
CA PHE A 201 -10.51 20.25 8.91
C PHE A 201 -11.53 20.19 10.04
N GLU A 202 -12.80 20.16 9.67
CA GLU A 202 -13.92 20.07 10.58
C GLU A 202 -14.66 18.74 10.34
N PRO A 203 -14.88 17.91 11.38
CA PRO A 203 -15.76 16.76 11.26
C PRO A 203 -17.20 17.21 10.99
N VAL A 204 -17.81 16.65 9.95
CA VAL A 204 -19.20 16.92 9.59
C VAL A 204 -20.10 15.79 10.10
N ARG A 205 -19.72 14.54 9.80
CA ARG A 205 -20.50 13.36 10.18
C ARG A 205 -19.60 12.13 10.33
N SER A 206 -19.97 11.23 11.23
CA SER A 206 -19.51 9.84 11.19
C SER A 206 -20.67 8.91 11.53
N GLY A 207 -20.69 7.71 10.95
CA GLY A 207 -21.81 6.80 11.16
C GLY A 207 -21.71 5.49 10.37
N LEU A 208 -22.56 4.54 10.77
CA LEU A 208 -22.68 3.25 10.11
C LEU A 208 -23.50 3.36 8.82
N LEU A 209 -23.04 2.70 7.76
CA LEU A 209 -23.77 2.45 6.52
C LEU A 209 -24.53 1.12 6.60
N THR A 210 -23.95 0.10 7.23
CA THR A 210 -24.61 -1.14 7.59
C THR A 210 -24.22 -1.54 9.02
N LYS A 211 -25.20 -2.07 9.77
CA LYS A 211 -24.95 -2.67 11.09
C LYS A 211 -24.32 -4.05 10.92
N ALA A 212 -23.67 -4.53 11.98
CA ALA A 212 -23.20 -5.92 12.01
C ALA A 212 -24.38 -6.90 11.84
N GLU A 213 -24.18 -7.95 11.06
CA GLU A 213 -25.11 -9.07 10.90
C GLU A 213 -24.37 -10.39 11.26
N PRO A 214 -24.24 -10.75 12.56
CA PRO A 214 -23.45 -11.90 13.00
C PRO A 214 -23.91 -13.23 12.39
N SER A 215 -25.22 -13.39 12.15
CA SER A 215 -25.80 -14.58 11.51
C SER A 215 -25.32 -14.80 10.07
N ARG A 216 -24.74 -13.78 9.45
CA ARG A 216 -24.13 -13.83 8.11
C ARG A 216 -22.63 -13.58 8.13
N LEU A 217 -22.00 -13.56 9.31
CA LEU A 217 -20.59 -13.23 9.50
C LEU A 217 -20.20 -11.89 8.87
N ARG A 218 -21.08 -10.88 9.00
CA ARG A 218 -20.81 -9.51 8.52
C ARG A 218 -20.59 -8.57 9.68
N GLU A 219 -19.46 -7.89 9.62
CA GLU A 219 -19.15 -6.79 10.52
C GLU A 219 -19.91 -5.52 10.10
N ALA A 220 -20.01 -4.55 11.01
CA ALA A 220 -20.54 -3.24 10.66
C ALA A 220 -19.56 -2.49 9.73
N ARG A 221 -20.11 -1.59 8.92
CA ARG A 221 -19.36 -0.76 7.97
C ARG A 221 -19.89 0.66 8.02
N GLY A 222 -19.02 1.64 7.81
CA GLY A 222 -19.31 3.04 8.12
C GLY A 222 -18.54 4.03 7.26
N ALA A 223 -18.76 5.31 7.53
CA ALA A 223 -18.08 6.41 6.87
C ALA A 223 -17.76 7.55 7.85
N ILE A 224 -16.74 8.33 7.49
CA ILE A 224 -16.38 9.60 8.10
C ILE A 224 -16.44 10.66 7.01
N TRP A 225 -17.12 11.76 7.29
CA TRP A 225 -17.15 12.95 6.47
C TRP A 225 -16.52 14.12 7.22
N VAL A 226 -15.49 14.72 6.63
CA VAL A 226 -14.88 15.96 7.10
C VAL A 226 -14.92 17.03 5.99
N LYS A 227 -14.79 18.30 6.39
CA LYS A 227 -14.62 19.42 5.48
C LYS A 227 -13.24 20.05 5.65
N LEU A 228 -12.49 20.15 4.57
CA LEU A 228 -11.24 20.92 4.50
C LEU A 228 -11.58 22.39 4.21
N GLY A 229 -11.00 23.31 4.98
CA GLY A 229 -11.25 24.75 4.82
C GLY A 229 -10.65 25.33 3.54
N ALA A 230 -11.15 26.47 3.09
CA ALA A 230 -10.65 27.13 1.87
C ALA A 230 -9.17 27.54 1.95
N GLU A 231 -8.66 27.84 3.14
CA GLU A 231 -7.22 28.05 3.40
C GLU A 231 -6.35 26.83 3.06
N ALA A 232 -6.94 25.64 3.11
CA ALA A 232 -6.27 24.36 2.88
C ALA A 232 -6.33 23.90 1.42
N ALA A 233 -7.26 24.39 0.59
CA ALA A 233 -7.41 23.89 -0.79
C ALA A 233 -7.79 24.98 -1.82
N GLY A 234 -7.77 26.26 -1.44
CA GLY A 234 -8.25 27.38 -2.26
C GLY A 234 -9.77 27.50 -2.35
N ARG A 235 -10.49 26.45 -1.93
CA ARG A 235 -11.95 26.36 -1.76
C ARG A 235 -12.25 25.30 -0.71
N GLU A 236 -13.44 25.32 -0.12
CA GLU A 236 -13.86 24.23 0.76
C GLU A 236 -13.99 22.92 -0.02
N VAL A 237 -13.58 21.81 0.59
CA VAL A 237 -13.65 20.47 -0.02
C VAL A 237 -14.23 19.48 0.98
N HIS A 238 -15.26 18.75 0.57
CA HIS A 238 -15.79 17.62 1.32
C HIS A 238 -14.94 16.38 1.09
N PHE A 239 -14.58 15.70 2.17
CA PHE A 239 -13.79 14.48 2.12
C PHE A 239 -14.50 13.38 2.91
N ILE A 240 -14.82 12.28 2.22
CA ILE A 240 -15.50 11.13 2.80
C ILE A 240 -14.61 9.90 2.70
N ASN A 241 -14.28 9.33 3.86
CA ASN A 241 -13.65 8.02 4.00
C ASN A 241 -14.73 6.97 4.29
N THR A 242 -14.69 5.83 3.61
CA THR A 242 -15.53 4.67 3.93
C THR A 242 -14.74 3.36 3.87
N HIS A 243 -15.32 2.30 4.41
CA HIS A 243 -14.85 0.94 4.22
C HIS A 243 -16.06 0.05 3.94
N PHE A 244 -16.09 -0.65 2.82
CA PHE A 244 -17.23 -1.45 2.38
C PHE A 244 -17.14 -2.92 2.81
N GLY A 245 -18.27 -3.60 2.73
CA GLY A 245 -18.33 -5.05 2.90
C GLY A 245 -17.88 -5.80 1.64
N LEU A 246 -17.51 -7.07 1.80
CA LEU A 246 -17.10 -7.92 0.68
C LEU A 246 -18.28 -8.48 -0.13
N GLY A 247 -19.50 -8.42 0.40
CA GLY A 247 -20.70 -8.92 -0.26
C GLY A 247 -21.31 -7.94 -1.26
N LYS A 248 -21.66 -8.40 -2.47
CA LYS A 248 -22.26 -7.55 -3.51
C LYS A 248 -23.52 -6.80 -3.05
N ASP A 249 -24.47 -7.52 -2.46
CA ASP A 249 -25.74 -6.92 -2.00
C ASP A 249 -25.54 -5.96 -0.82
N GLU A 250 -24.51 -6.22 0.00
CA GLU A 250 -24.13 -5.32 1.08
C GLU A 250 -23.51 -4.04 0.54
N ARG A 251 -22.56 -4.12 -0.40
CA ARG A 251 -22.00 -2.95 -1.08
C ARG A 251 -23.06 -2.08 -1.74
N ASN A 252 -24.05 -2.69 -2.39
CA ASN A 252 -25.14 -1.94 -3.00
C ASN A 252 -25.96 -1.16 -1.97
N ARG A 253 -26.24 -1.76 -0.80
CA ARG A 253 -26.92 -1.06 0.31
C ARG A 253 -26.06 0.08 0.86
N GLN A 254 -24.76 -0.16 1.04
CA GLN A 254 -23.81 0.85 1.54
C GLN A 254 -23.66 2.03 0.57
N ALA A 255 -23.56 1.75 -0.74
CA ALA A 255 -23.56 2.76 -1.78
C ALA A 255 -24.86 3.58 -1.79
N ALA A 256 -26.01 2.91 -1.72
CA ALA A 256 -27.31 3.60 -1.64
C ALA A 256 -27.42 4.50 -0.39
N ALA A 257 -26.91 4.05 0.76
CA ALA A 257 -26.86 4.86 1.97
C ALA A 257 -25.96 6.09 1.78
N LEU A 258 -24.77 5.95 1.21
CA LEU A 258 -23.85 7.07 0.93
C LEU A 258 -24.41 8.08 -0.08
N LEU A 259 -25.22 7.64 -1.03
CA LEU A 259 -25.87 8.52 -2.00
C LEU A 259 -27.08 9.29 -1.42
N GLY A 260 -27.55 8.92 -0.22
CA GLY A 260 -28.71 9.53 0.42
C GLY A 260 -28.46 10.93 1.01
N GLU A 261 -29.54 11.56 1.46
CA GLU A 261 -29.56 12.91 2.04
C GLU A 261 -28.75 13.08 3.32
N GLU A 262 -28.33 11.99 3.95
CA GLU A 262 -27.47 12.05 5.15
C GLU A 262 -25.98 12.21 4.82
N TRP A 263 -25.59 11.96 3.57
CA TRP A 263 -24.21 11.89 3.10
C TRP A 263 -24.06 12.73 1.84
N LEU A 264 -23.75 12.13 0.69
CA LEU A 264 -23.50 12.84 -0.57
C LEU A 264 -24.70 13.67 -1.01
N GLY A 265 -25.93 13.20 -0.76
CA GLY A 265 -27.15 13.91 -1.15
C GLY A 265 -27.38 15.23 -0.40
N SER A 266 -26.65 15.50 0.69
CA SER A 266 -26.70 16.80 1.39
C SER A 266 -25.64 17.80 0.93
N ILE A 267 -24.70 17.37 0.09
CA ILE A 267 -23.63 18.23 -0.41
C ILE A 267 -24.18 19.06 -1.58
N PRO A 268 -24.05 20.40 -1.56
CA PRO A 268 -24.44 21.24 -2.69
C PRO A 268 -23.70 20.83 -3.98
N GLU A 269 -24.40 20.84 -5.12
CA GLU A 269 -23.86 20.35 -6.41
C GLU A 269 -22.62 21.12 -6.90
N ASP A 270 -22.45 22.37 -6.47
CA ASP A 270 -21.33 23.23 -6.84
C ASP A 270 -20.12 23.08 -5.90
N GLU A 271 -20.25 22.35 -4.78
CA GLU A 271 -19.17 22.07 -3.84
C GLU A 271 -18.41 20.78 -4.20
N PRO A 272 -17.08 20.77 -4.10
CA PRO A 272 -16.29 19.63 -4.54
C PRO A 272 -16.26 18.57 -3.44
N VAL A 273 -16.49 17.32 -3.83
CA VAL A 273 -16.44 16.17 -2.93
C VAL A 273 -15.43 15.14 -3.41
N ILE A 274 -14.72 14.55 -2.46
CA ILE A 274 -13.84 13.40 -2.65
C ILE A 274 -14.37 12.29 -1.76
N LEU A 275 -14.89 11.22 -2.38
CA LEU A 275 -15.23 9.97 -1.71
C LEU A 275 -14.14 8.94 -2.03
N CYS A 276 -13.54 8.34 -1.01
CA CYS A 276 -12.55 7.29 -1.17
C CYS A 276 -12.58 6.30 0.00
N GLY A 277 -11.94 5.15 -0.18
CA GLY A 277 -11.99 4.05 0.76
C GLY A 277 -11.81 2.71 0.07
N ASP A 278 -11.70 1.66 0.87
CA ASP A 278 -11.68 0.26 0.43
C ASP A 278 -13.08 -0.36 0.56
#